data_AF-A0A0A5I0W8-F1
#
_entry.id   AF-A0A0A5I0W8-F1
#
_cell.length_a   1.000
_cell.length_b   1.000
_cell.length_c   1.000
_cell.angle_alpha   90.00
_cell.angle_beta   90.00
_cell.angle_gamma   90.00
#
_symmetry.space_group_name_H-M   'P 1'
#
loop_
_entity.id
_entity.type
_entity.pdbx_description
1 polymer ?
#
loop_
_entity_poly.entity_id
_entity_poly.type
_entity_poly.pdbx_seq_one_letter_code
_entity_poly.pdbx_strand_id
1 'polypeptide(L)'
;MKRALLMILPLAACTQTTVSEQTVALSCSAPSSMAFNIKGLKPDNETECFVGQLEIKPSDPIDVVFCANPSSQAHDFIADLQTQPKVLDRLKSSIDENAEVSFTETLNYLSHQKFAAKFKVKCTD
;
A
#
# COMPACT_ATOMS: atom_id res chain seq x y z
N MET A 1 -46.99 -18.26 25.18
CA MET A 1 -45.76 -18.50 24.38
C MET A 1 -46.05 -17.96 22.99
N LYS A 2 -45.31 -17.02 22.38
CA LYS A 2 -43.88 -16.98 22.09
C LYS A 2 -43.43 -15.51 22.00
N ARG A 3 -42.30 -15.16 22.62
CA ARG A 3 -41.61 -13.88 22.39
C ARG A 3 -40.92 -13.96 21.03
N ALA A 4 -41.29 -13.10 20.09
CA ALA A 4 -40.52 -12.91 18.87
C ALA A 4 -39.22 -12.19 19.25
N LEU A 5 -38.11 -12.94 19.25
CA LEU A 5 -36.77 -12.38 19.37
C LEU A 5 -36.45 -11.72 18.02
N LEU A 6 -36.50 -10.38 17.95
CA LEU A 6 -35.89 -9.64 16.85
C LEU A 6 -34.38 -9.87 16.96
N MET A 7 -33.82 -10.74 16.10
CA MET A 7 -32.37 -10.85 15.96
C MET A 7 -31.89 -9.58 15.25
N ILE A 8 -31.36 -8.63 16.01
CA ILE A 8 -30.59 -7.52 15.47
C ILE A 8 -29.27 -8.14 15.00
N LEU A 9 -29.16 -8.47 13.72
CA LEU A 9 -27.86 -8.76 13.11
C LEU A 9 -27.05 -7.46 13.18
N PRO A 10 -25.90 -7.42 13.86
CA PRO A 10 -24.99 -6.29 13.68
C PRO A 10 -24.52 -6.33 12.22
N LEU A 11 -24.87 -5.31 11.44
CA LEU A 11 -24.18 -5.05 10.18
C LEU A 11 -22.72 -4.75 10.55
N ALA A 12 -21.88 -5.78 10.57
CA ALA A 12 -20.45 -5.59 10.54
C ALA A 12 -20.17 -4.75 9.29
N ALA A 13 -19.68 -3.53 9.48
CA ALA A 13 -19.18 -2.73 8.39
C ALA A 13 -18.02 -3.51 7.76
N CYS A 14 -18.29 -4.24 6.67
CA CYS A 14 -17.26 -4.88 5.89
C CYS A 14 -16.39 -3.76 5.33
N THR A 15 -15.18 -3.58 5.89
CA THR A 15 -14.15 -2.78 5.25
C THR A 15 -13.84 -3.44 3.91
N GLN A 16 -14.28 -2.84 2.82
CA GLN A 16 -14.01 -3.32 1.48
C GLN A 16 -12.55 -3.02 1.18
N THR A 17 -11.71 -4.06 1.22
CA THR A 17 -10.30 -3.93 0.84
C THR A 17 -10.18 -4.07 -0.66
N THR A 18 -9.82 -2.99 -1.35
CA THR A 18 -9.49 -3.07 -2.77
C THR A 18 -8.05 -3.55 -2.90
N VAL A 19 -7.88 -4.82 -3.29
CA VAL A 19 -6.55 -5.41 -3.51
C VAL A 19 -6.21 -5.35 -4.99
N SER A 20 -5.05 -4.78 -5.30
CA SER A 20 -4.44 -4.86 -6.62
C SER A 20 -3.24 -5.80 -6.56
N GLU A 21 -3.24 -6.85 -7.39
CA GLU A 21 -2.05 -7.66 -7.62
C GLU A 21 -1.25 -7.02 -8.75
N GLN A 22 -0.04 -6.55 -8.47
CA GLN A 22 0.84 -5.91 -9.46
C GLN A 22 2.28 -6.35 -9.21
N THR A 23 3.08 -6.51 -10.26
CA THR A 23 4.53 -6.67 -10.06
C THR A 23 5.15 -5.29 -9.93
N VAL A 24 5.60 -4.95 -8.73
CA VAL A 24 6.32 -3.70 -8.46
C VAL A 24 7.82 -3.99 -8.59
N ALA A 25 8.46 -3.29 -9.52
CA ALA A 25 9.91 -3.34 -9.66
C ALA A 25 10.53 -2.44 -8.59
N LEU A 26 11.45 -3.01 -7.80
CA LEU A 26 12.26 -2.27 -6.85
C LEU A 26 13.60 -1.95 -7.52
N SER A 27 13.91 -0.67 -7.69
CA SER A 27 15.27 -0.27 -8.04
C SER A 27 16.14 -0.39 -6.78
N CYS A 28 17.06 -1.36 -6.79
CA CYS A 28 17.99 -1.59 -5.67
C CYS A 28 19.33 -0.86 -5.84
N SER A 29 19.60 -0.36 -7.05
CA SER A 29 20.68 0.57 -7.37
C SER A 29 20.31 2.00 -6.94
N ALA A 30 21.28 2.90 -6.86
CA ALA A 30 21.01 4.31 -6.56
C ALA A 30 20.63 5.06 -7.87
N PRO A 31 19.53 5.83 -7.90
CA PRO A 31 18.59 6.09 -6.81
C PRO A 31 17.57 4.97 -6.58
N SER A 32 17.46 4.49 -5.34
CA SER A 32 16.54 3.40 -4.98
C SER A 32 15.12 3.93 -4.80
N SER A 33 14.21 3.47 -5.64
CA SER A 33 12.81 3.87 -5.62
C SER A 33 11.89 2.70 -5.94
N MET A 34 10.64 2.84 -5.54
CA MET A 34 9.58 1.87 -5.77
C MET A 34 8.38 2.59 -6.40
N ALA A 35 8.11 2.34 -7.68
CA ALA A 35 7.00 2.92 -8.41
C ALA A 35 5.88 1.90 -8.63
N PHE A 36 4.64 2.30 -8.37
CA PHE A 36 3.50 1.37 -8.38
C PHE A 36 2.17 2.08 -8.62
N ASN A 37 1.14 1.31 -8.99
CA ASN A 37 -0.24 1.80 -9.00
C ASN A 37 -1.00 1.18 -7.84
N ILE A 38 -2.07 1.85 -7.39
CA ILE A 38 -3.01 1.29 -6.43
C ILE A 38 -4.40 1.36 -7.07
N LYS A 39 -5.03 0.20 -7.29
CA LYS A 39 -6.34 0.16 -7.96
C LYS A 39 -7.36 0.94 -7.16
N GLY A 40 -8.06 1.87 -7.83
CA GLY A 40 -9.09 2.69 -7.21
C GLY A 40 -8.56 3.92 -6.48
N LEU A 41 -7.25 4.17 -6.51
CA LEU A 41 -6.64 5.38 -5.98
C LEU A 41 -5.85 6.10 -7.08
N LYS A 42 -6.06 7.40 -7.20
CA LYS A 42 -5.28 8.32 -8.03
C LYS A 42 -4.88 9.52 -7.16
N PRO A 43 -3.66 10.05 -7.31
CA PRO A 43 -3.31 11.30 -6.63
C PRO A 43 -4.16 12.44 -7.20
N ASP A 44 -4.69 13.28 -6.33
CA ASP A 44 -5.49 14.44 -6.74
C ASP A 44 -4.60 15.59 -7.23
N ASN A 45 -3.34 15.59 -6.81
CA ASN A 45 -2.31 16.52 -7.28
C ASN A 45 -0.93 15.86 -7.39
N GLU A 46 -0.06 16.42 -8.23
CA GLU A 46 1.28 15.89 -8.53
C GLU A 46 2.29 15.98 -7.37
N THR A 47 1.92 16.60 -6.24
CA THR A 47 2.78 16.80 -5.07
C THR A 47 2.33 16.03 -3.84
N GLU A 48 1.27 15.23 -3.97
CA GLU A 48 0.61 14.61 -2.84
C GLU A 48 1.44 13.45 -2.30
N CYS A 49 1.62 13.37 -0.98
CA CYS A 49 2.31 12.27 -0.32
C CYS A 49 1.47 11.70 0.82
N PHE A 50 1.58 10.40 1.04
CA PHE A 50 0.80 9.66 2.01
C PHE A 50 1.67 8.67 2.75
N VAL A 51 1.25 8.34 3.97
CA VAL A 51 1.84 7.28 4.77
C VAL A 51 0.99 6.03 4.63
N GLY A 52 1.61 4.91 4.27
CA GLY A 52 1.02 3.59 4.34
C GLY A 52 1.88 2.62 5.12
N GLN A 53 1.40 1.40 5.23
CA GLN A 53 2.06 0.31 5.93
C GLN A 53 2.49 -0.75 4.94
N LEU A 54 3.79 -0.97 4.85
CA LEU A 54 4.39 -2.09 4.15
C LEU A 54 4.43 -3.30 5.09
N GLU A 55 3.71 -4.37 4.73
CA GLU A 55 3.75 -5.66 5.41
C GLU A 55 4.52 -6.67 4.56
N ILE A 56 5.53 -7.29 5.17
CA ILE A 56 6.25 -8.42 4.60
C ILE A 56 6.30 -9.51 5.66
N LYS A 57 5.57 -10.61 5.46
CA LYS A 57 5.47 -11.68 6.45
C LYS A 57 6.78 -12.47 6.53
N PRO A 58 7.23 -12.91 7.72
CA PRO A 58 6.52 -12.96 9.01
C PRO A 58 6.75 -11.74 9.91
N SER A 59 6.96 -10.59 9.31
CA SER A 59 7.71 -9.50 9.91
C SER A 59 6.80 -8.29 10.13
N ASP A 60 7.03 -7.53 11.21
CA ASP A 60 6.13 -6.43 11.59
C ASP A 60 5.99 -5.40 10.45
N PRO A 61 4.78 -4.84 10.25
CA PRO A 61 4.55 -3.77 9.29
C PRO A 61 5.44 -2.56 9.57
N ILE A 62 5.90 -1.90 8.52
CA ILE A 62 6.69 -0.67 8.60
C ILE A 62 6.00 0.46 7.83
N ASP A 63 5.98 1.65 8.41
CA ASP A 63 5.44 2.82 7.73
C ASP A 63 6.33 3.20 6.53
N VAL A 64 5.70 3.46 5.40
CA VAL A 64 6.32 3.91 4.15
C VAL A 64 5.58 5.13 3.63
N VAL A 65 6.35 6.15 3.23
CA VAL A 65 5.84 7.33 2.53
C VAL A 65 5.91 7.07 1.03
N PHE A 66 4.78 7.29 0.36
CA PHE A 66 4.68 7.30 -1.10
C PHE A 66 4.10 8.64 -1.56
N CYS A 67 4.60 9.14 -2.67
CA CYS A 67 4.18 10.39 -3.26
C CYS A 67 3.61 10.15 -4.65
N ALA A 68 2.80 11.09 -5.14
CA ALA A 68 2.41 11.18 -6.53
C ALA A 68 3.66 11.13 -7.41
N ASN A 69 3.62 10.37 -8.50
CA ASN A 69 4.74 10.24 -9.42
C ASN A 69 4.52 11.17 -10.64
N PRO A 70 5.08 12.40 -10.65
CA PRO A 70 4.89 13.33 -11.75
C PRO A 70 5.59 12.90 -13.06
N SER A 71 6.50 11.92 -12.98
CA SER A 71 7.43 11.59 -14.07
C SER A 71 6.96 10.46 -14.99
N SER A 72 5.80 9.84 -14.74
CA SER A 72 5.37 8.66 -15.51
C SER A 72 3.86 8.56 -15.68
N GLN A 73 3.40 8.25 -16.90
CA GLN A 73 2.02 7.83 -17.14
C GLN A 73 1.75 6.37 -16.74
N ALA A 74 2.80 5.59 -16.45
CA ALA A 74 2.68 4.16 -16.16
C ALA A 74 2.45 3.84 -14.68
N HIS A 75 2.88 4.74 -13.79
CA HIS A 75 2.80 4.57 -12.35
C HIS A 75 2.29 5.84 -11.67
N ASP A 76 1.24 5.72 -10.86
CA ASP A 76 0.61 6.83 -10.15
C ASP A 76 1.41 7.28 -8.92
N PHE A 77 2.12 6.35 -8.27
CA PHE A 77 2.84 6.60 -7.03
C PHE A 77 4.29 6.15 -7.10
N ILE A 78 5.14 6.83 -6.33
CA ILE A 78 6.55 6.51 -6.12
C ILE A 78 6.90 6.65 -4.64
N ALA A 79 7.60 5.67 -4.08
CA ALA A 79 8.29 5.81 -2.81
C ALA A 79 9.79 6.01 -3.07
N ASP A 80 10.31 7.15 -2.65
CA ASP A 80 11.75 7.37 -2.57
C ASP A 80 12.29 6.62 -1.34
N LEU A 81 13.08 5.57 -1.61
CA LEU A 81 13.62 4.72 -0.56
C LEU A 81 14.98 5.20 -0.05
N GLN A 82 15.61 6.17 -0.73
CA GLN A 82 16.85 6.78 -0.26
C GLN A 82 16.61 7.58 1.03
N THR A 83 15.44 8.20 1.15
CA THR A 83 15.02 8.94 2.34
C THR A 83 14.41 8.04 3.42
N GLN A 84 14.23 6.74 3.14
CA GLN A 84 13.57 5.76 4.01
C GLN A 84 14.42 4.48 4.18
N PRO A 85 15.64 4.58 4.76
CA PRO A 85 16.62 3.50 4.76
C PRO A 85 16.11 2.22 5.43
N LYS A 86 15.29 2.32 6.49
CA LYS A 86 14.70 1.15 7.15
C LYS A 86 13.76 0.36 6.24
N VAL A 87 13.01 1.05 5.38
CA VAL A 87 12.12 0.44 4.39
C VAL A 87 12.95 -0.22 3.29
N LEU A 88 14.01 0.46 2.82
CA LEU A 88 14.94 -0.09 1.84
C LEU A 88 15.62 -1.37 2.33
N ASP A 89 16.15 -1.36 3.55
CA ASP A 89 16.82 -2.51 4.15
C ASP A 89 15.86 -3.70 4.29
N ARG A 90 14.62 -3.41 4.70
CA ARG A 90 13.55 -4.41 4.79
C ARG A 90 13.25 -5.03 3.44
N LEU A 91 13.03 -4.21 2.41
CA LEU A 91 12.75 -4.69 1.05
C LEU A 91 13.92 -5.50 0.49
N LYS A 92 15.16 -5.07 0.72
CA LYS A 92 16.37 -5.82 0.32
C LYS A 92 16.48 -7.17 1.02
N SER A 93 16.08 -7.26 2.29
CA SER A 93 16.07 -8.53 3.03
C SER A 93 14.99 -9.51 2.59
N SER A 94 14.02 -9.03 1.80
CA SER A 94 12.83 -9.78 1.37
C SER A 94 12.73 -9.91 -0.16
N ILE A 95 13.87 -9.84 -0.85
CA ILE A 95 13.93 -10.15 -2.29
C ILE A 95 13.38 -11.56 -2.50
N ASP A 96 12.60 -11.70 -3.57
CA ASP A 96 11.86 -12.90 -3.93
C ASP A 96 10.66 -13.27 -3.03
N GLU A 97 10.39 -12.51 -1.98
CA GLU A 97 9.19 -12.65 -1.16
C GLU A 97 8.02 -11.82 -1.70
N ASN A 98 6.81 -12.20 -1.30
CA ASN A 98 5.61 -11.40 -1.54
C ASN A 98 5.49 -10.33 -0.47
N ALA A 99 5.43 -9.07 -0.89
CA ALA A 99 5.16 -7.91 -0.07
C ALA A 99 3.75 -7.39 -0.35
N GLU A 100 3.13 -6.79 0.65
CA GLU A 100 1.90 -6.04 0.50
C GLU A 100 2.10 -4.65 1.09
N VAL A 101 1.91 -3.60 0.29
CA VAL A 101 1.72 -2.26 0.83
C VAL A 101 0.23 -2.05 0.94
N SER A 102 -0.23 -1.73 2.14
CA SER A 102 -1.60 -1.29 2.35
C SER A 102 -1.60 0.07 3.03
N PHE A 103 -2.58 0.89 2.72
CA PHE A 103 -2.81 2.10 3.48
C PHE A 103 -4.30 2.31 3.66
N THR A 104 -4.65 2.92 4.78
CA THR A 104 -6.01 3.39 5.01
C THR A 104 -6.03 4.84 4.60
N GLU A 105 -6.85 5.17 3.60
CA GLU A 105 -7.03 6.55 3.16
C GLU A 105 -7.58 7.36 4.33
N THR A 106 -6.75 8.25 4.88
CA THR A 106 -7.16 9.17 5.94
C THR A 106 -7.57 10.54 5.40
N LEU A 107 -7.43 10.77 4.09
CA LEU A 107 -7.61 12.06 3.41
C LEU A 107 -9.01 12.66 3.56
N ASN A 108 -10.04 11.84 3.83
CA ASN A 108 -11.41 12.35 3.88
C ASN A 108 -12.22 11.98 5.11
N TYR A 109 -11.64 11.38 6.17
CA TYR A 109 -12.32 11.02 7.45
C TYR A 109 -13.67 10.26 7.34
N LEU A 110 -14.13 9.92 6.14
CA LEU A 110 -15.49 9.46 5.85
C LEU A 110 -15.50 8.03 5.29
N SER A 111 -14.33 7.47 4.96
CA SER A 111 -14.19 6.15 4.36
C SER A 111 -12.96 5.44 4.93
N HIS A 112 -13.18 4.38 5.72
CA HIS A 112 -12.12 3.45 6.14
C HIS A 112 -11.78 2.47 5.00
N GLN A 113 -11.61 2.98 3.78
CA GLN A 113 -11.23 2.15 2.65
C GLN A 113 -9.76 1.79 2.79
N LYS A 114 -9.51 0.49 2.80
CA LYS A 114 -8.17 -0.07 2.75
C LYS A 114 -7.84 -0.33 1.30
N PHE A 115 -6.73 0.25 0.87
CA PHE A 115 -6.17 -0.01 -0.43
C PHE A 115 -4.91 -0.84 -0.24
N ALA A 116 -4.74 -1.87 -1.06
CA ALA A 116 -3.56 -2.72 -1.00
C ALA A 116 -2.97 -2.96 -2.39
N ALA A 117 -1.65 -2.93 -2.47
CA ALA A 117 -0.85 -3.39 -3.61
C ALA A 117 0.01 -4.56 -3.16
N LYS A 118 -0.23 -5.75 -3.73
CA LYS A 118 0.62 -6.93 -3.53
C LYS A 118 1.65 -6.98 -4.64
N PHE A 119 2.90 -7.22 -4.30
CA PHE A 119 3.99 -7.33 -5.25
C PHE A 119 5.08 -8.29 -4.80
N LYS A 120 5.79 -8.86 -5.77
CA LYS A 120 7.01 -9.63 -5.52
C LYS A 120 8.20 -8.68 -5.56
N VAL A 121 8.99 -8.64 -4.49
CA VAL A 121 10.20 -7.81 -4.46
C VAL A 121 11.23 -8.43 -5.39
N LYS A 122 11.62 -7.69 -6.44
CA LYS A 122 12.74 -8.04 -7.30
C LYS A 122 13.67 -6.84 -7.38
N CYS A 123 14.97 -7.07 -7.19
CA CYS A 123 15.96 -6.08 -7.57
C CYS A 123 16.14 -6.07 -9.08
N THR A 124 15.95 -4.92 -9.68
CA THR A 124 16.38 -4.65 -11.06
C THR A 124 17.62 -3.76 -11.02
N ASP A 125 18.59 -4.06 -11.88
CA ASP A 125 19.83 -3.28 -12.05
C ASP A 125 19.55 -1.85 -12.51
#